data_AF-F0ZYR1-F1
#
_entry.id   AF-F0ZYR1-F1
#
_cell.length_a   1.000
_cell.length_b   1.000
_cell.length_c   1.000
_cell.angle_alpha   90.00
_cell.angle_beta   90.00
_cell.angle_gamma   90.00
#
_symmetry.space_group_name_H-M   'P 1'
#
loop_
_entity.id
_entity.type
_entity.pdbx_description
1 polymer ?
#
loop_
_entity_poly.entity_id
_entity_poly.type
_entity_poly.pdbx_seq_one_letter_code
_entity_poly.pdbx_strand_id
1 'polypeptide(L)'
;TDVGHFLLGLAEGLEMAVSSEAQQCFNDATTSFKDFENAFSLISQGFKTYSKDKIESGFIDLGAGLLLIPDIYEQCNIQKFVNEIRAIAEKLESGEAGVFEVIIKEVINIFAHHTAITTEFKMAISDWQNNDFLDSGINVGKILGILLQ
;
A
#
# COMPACT_ATOMS: atom_id res chain seq x y z
N THR A 1 -0.83 17.99 0.98
CA THR A 1 0.54 17.55 1.35
C THR A 1 0.85 16.27 0.62
N ASP A 2 2.10 15.83 0.53
CA ASP A 2 2.45 14.54 -0.07
C ASP A 2 1.68 13.38 0.59
N VAL A 3 1.59 13.46 1.93
CA VAL A 3 0.75 12.60 2.77
C VAL A 3 -0.71 12.63 2.37
N GLY A 4 -1.29 13.83 2.26
CA GLY A 4 -2.69 13.99 1.89
C GLY A 4 -3.01 13.46 0.50
N HIS A 5 -2.11 13.64 -0.47
CA HIS A 5 -2.28 13.11 -1.82
C HIS A 5 -2.27 11.58 -1.84
N PHE A 6 -1.34 10.96 -1.13
CA PHE A 6 -1.31 9.50 -1.02
C PHE A 6 -2.57 8.92 -0.37
N LEU A 7 -3.01 9.51 0.75
CA LEU A 7 -4.21 9.06 1.46
C LEU A 7 -5.48 9.19 0.62
N LEU A 8 -5.59 10.29 -0.14
CA LEU A 8 -6.68 10.50 -1.09
C LEU A 8 -6.63 9.44 -2.20
N GLY A 9 -5.45 9.24 -2.79
CA GLY A 9 -5.27 8.23 -3.83
C GLY A 9 -5.63 6.84 -3.34
N LEU A 10 -5.19 6.46 -2.14
CA LEU A 10 -5.53 5.17 -1.54
C LEU A 10 -7.04 4.98 -1.40
N ALA A 11 -7.76 6.00 -0.95
CA ALA A 11 -9.22 5.97 -0.87
C ALA A 11 -9.86 5.81 -2.26
N GLU A 12 -9.38 6.55 -3.27
CA GLU A 12 -9.84 6.42 -4.65
C GLU A 12 -9.59 5.03 -5.23
N GLY A 13 -8.41 4.44 -4.98
CA GLY A 13 -8.07 3.08 -5.39
C GLY A 13 -8.95 1.99 -4.74
N LEU A 14 -9.47 2.27 -3.55
CA LEU A 14 -10.47 1.44 -2.85
C LEU A 14 -11.92 1.78 -3.25
N GLU A 15 -12.11 2.63 -4.26
CA GLU A 15 -13.42 3.09 -4.72
C GLU A 15 -14.25 3.73 -3.58
N MET A 16 -13.58 4.53 -2.74
CA MET A 16 -14.19 5.26 -1.63
C MET A 16 -14.45 6.70 -2.04
N ALA A 17 -15.68 7.18 -1.81
CA ALA A 17 -15.97 8.60 -1.90
C ALA A 17 -15.42 9.32 -0.66
N VAL A 18 -14.57 10.32 -0.88
CA VAL A 18 -13.98 11.15 0.18
C VAL A 18 -14.68 12.51 0.17
N SER A 19 -15.16 12.97 1.33
CA SER A 19 -15.77 14.29 1.45
C SER A 19 -14.72 15.41 1.45
N SER A 20 -15.14 16.65 1.20
CA SER A 20 -14.24 17.81 1.29
C SER A 20 -13.58 17.95 2.66
N GLU A 21 -14.31 17.63 3.73
CA GLU A 21 -13.81 17.70 5.10
C GLU A 21 -12.74 16.64 5.36
N ALA A 22 -12.94 15.41 4.86
CA ALA A 22 -11.97 14.34 4.98
C ALA A 22 -10.71 14.63 4.14
N GLN A 23 -10.87 15.19 2.94
CA GLN A 23 -9.74 15.62 2.12
C GLN A 23 -8.91 16.72 2.80
N GLN A 24 -9.56 17.69 3.46
CA GLN A 24 -8.87 18.68 4.26
C GLN A 24 -8.13 18.04 5.44
N CYS A 25 -8.78 17.11 6.14
CA CYS A 25 -8.16 16.36 7.24
C CYS A 25 -6.91 15.58 6.78
N PHE A 26 -6.94 14.96 5.61
CA PHE A 26 -5.76 14.31 5.03
C PHE A 26 -4.60 15.28 4.76
N ASN A 27 -4.90 16.50 4.33
CA ASN A 27 -3.89 17.52 4.12
C ASN A 27 -3.23 17.99 5.41
N ASP A 28 -3.98 17.95 6.52
CA ASP A 28 -3.52 18.33 7.85
C ASP A 28 -2.80 17.19 8.59
N ALA A 29 -2.89 15.96 8.06
CA ALA A 29 -2.22 14.79 8.62
C ALA A 29 -0.69 14.95 8.56
N THR A 30 -0.04 14.80 9.72
CA THR A 30 1.41 14.88 9.88
C THR A 30 1.96 13.50 10.22
N THR A 31 2.26 12.71 9.19
CA THR A 31 2.94 11.41 9.36
C THR A 31 4.15 11.31 8.44
N SER A 32 5.03 10.33 8.71
CA SER A 32 6.13 9.98 7.84
C SER A 32 5.76 8.76 7.01
N PHE A 33 6.19 8.75 5.76
CA PHE A 33 6.04 7.59 4.89
C PHE A 33 7.35 6.82 4.67
N LYS A 34 8.25 6.87 5.67
CA LYS A 34 9.51 6.16 5.61
C LYS A 34 9.32 4.66 5.38
N ASP A 35 8.28 4.06 5.96
CA ASP A 35 8.01 2.63 5.80
C ASP A 35 7.55 2.30 4.37
N PHE A 36 6.72 3.15 3.74
CA PHE A 36 6.40 3.01 2.31
C PHE A 36 7.63 3.20 1.40
N GLU A 37 8.49 4.19 1.71
CA GLU A 37 9.72 4.41 0.96
C GLU A 37 10.65 3.20 1.03
N ASN A 38 10.85 2.66 2.23
CA ASN A 38 11.64 1.44 2.43
C ASN A 38 11.00 0.24 1.72
N ALA A 39 9.70 0.05 1.88
CA ALA A 39 8.93 -1.01 1.26
C ALA A 39 9.13 -1.03 -0.27
N PHE A 40 8.86 0.09 -0.94
CA PHE A 40 8.99 0.18 -2.39
C PHE A 40 10.43 0.03 -2.87
N SER A 41 11.40 0.53 -2.11
CA SER A 41 12.82 0.32 -2.38
C SER A 41 13.20 -1.16 -2.29
N LEU A 42 12.82 -1.84 -1.22
CA LEU A 42 13.12 -3.25 -0.97
C LEU A 42 12.43 -4.17 -1.97
N ILE A 43 11.14 -3.95 -2.25
CA ILE A 43 10.38 -4.71 -3.25
C ILE A 43 11.02 -4.52 -4.64
N SER A 44 11.31 -3.27 -5.04
CA SER A 44 11.94 -2.98 -6.33
C SER A 44 13.30 -3.66 -6.48
N GLN A 45 14.15 -3.59 -5.45
CA GLN A 45 15.44 -4.26 -5.44
C GLN A 45 15.29 -5.78 -5.42
N GLY A 46 14.33 -6.30 -4.67
CA GLY A 46 14.00 -7.71 -4.57
C GLY A 46 13.68 -8.30 -5.94
N PHE A 47 12.84 -7.63 -6.74
CA PHE A 47 12.59 -8.05 -8.11
C PHE A 47 13.82 -7.95 -9.01
N LYS A 48 14.57 -6.84 -8.95
CA LYS A 48 15.76 -6.65 -9.79
C LYS A 48 16.85 -7.69 -9.52
N THR A 49 16.94 -8.15 -8.28
CA THR A 49 17.98 -9.09 -7.81
C THR A 49 17.46 -10.51 -7.60
N TYR A 50 16.18 -10.77 -7.88
CA TYR A 50 15.50 -12.04 -7.58
C TYR A 50 15.65 -12.48 -6.11
N SER A 51 15.73 -11.51 -5.19
CA SER A 51 15.92 -11.75 -3.76
C SER A 51 14.56 -11.82 -3.07
N LYS A 52 14.15 -13.05 -2.69
CA LYS A 52 12.94 -13.30 -1.92
C LYS A 52 12.96 -12.56 -0.58
N ASP A 53 14.07 -12.60 0.15
CA ASP A 53 14.21 -11.94 1.46
C ASP A 53 13.98 -10.42 1.39
N LYS A 54 14.42 -9.77 0.31
CA LYS A 54 14.16 -8.34 0.08
C LYS A 54 12.70 -8.07 -0.24
N ILE A 55 12.06 -8.92 -1.04
CA ILE A 55 10.62 -8.82 -1.30
C ILE A 55 9.86 -9.00 0.02
N GLU A 56 10.24 -9.99 0.82
CA GLU A 56 9.64 -10.25 2.14
C GLU A 56 9.74 -9.05 3.06
N SER A 57 10.96 -8.54 3.24
CA SER A 57 11.21 -7.38 4.09
C SER A 57 10.45 -6.15 3.60
N GLY A 58 10.36 -5.96 2.28
CA GLY A 58 9.62 -4.84 1.72
C GLY A 58 8.10 -4.94 1.92
N PHE A 59 7.52 -6.14 1.96
CA PHE A 59 6.11 -6.34 2.32
C PHE A 59 5.85 -6.13 3.82
N ILE A 60 6.80 -6.49 4.68
CA ILE A 60 6.75 -6.18 6.12
C ILE A 60 6.70 -4.67 6.33
N ASP A 61 7.62 -3.94 5.68
CA ASP A 61 7.65 -2.47 5.73
C ASP A 61 6.38 -1.86 5.13
N LEU A 62 5.80 -2.47 4.08
CA LEU A 62 4.52 -2.04 3.52
C LEU A 62 3.39 -2.20 4.53
N GLY A 63 3.35 -3.33 5.25
CA GLY A 63 2.41 -3.58 6.34
C GLY A 63 2.52 -2.53 7.45
N ALA A 64 3.75 -2.25 7.90
CA ALA A 64 4.00 -1.21 8.89
C ALA A 64 3.51 0.18 8.44
N GLY A 65 3.77 0.56 7.19
CA GLY A 65 3.25 1.80 6.62
C GLY A 65 1.72 1.83 6.54
N LEU A 66 1.10 0.71 6.17
CA LEU A 66 -0.36 0.58 6.08
C LEU A 66 -1.06 0.67 7.44
N LEU A 67 -0.42 0.28 8.54
CA LEU A 67 -1.00 0.37 9.88
C LEU A 67 -1.29 1.81 10.32
N LEU A 68 -0.62 2.80 9.72
CA LEU A 68 -0.85 4.22 9.98
C LEU A 68 -2.17 4.72 9.34
N ILE A 69 -2.62 4.05 8.28
CA ILE A 69 -3.76 4.51 7.46
C ILE A 69 -5.10 4.40 8.20
N PRO A 70 -5.44 3.27 8.86
CA PRO A 70 -6.65 3.14 9.67
C PRO A 70 -6.83 4.28 10.67
N ASP A 71 -5.78 4.63 11.42
CA ASP A 71 -5.84 5.65 12.46
C ASP A 71 -6.11 7.04 11.86
N ILE A 72 -5.49 7.36 10.71
CA ILE A 72 -5.73 8.63 10.01
C ILE A 72 -7.15 8.65 9.43
N TYR A 73 -7.61 7.54 8.86
CA TYR A 73 -8.96 7.45 8.30
C TYR A 73 -10.02 7.63 9.38
N GLU A 74 -9.87 6.99 10.54
CA GLU A 74 -10.76 7.17 11.69
C GLU A 74 -10.78 8.62 12.17
N GLN A 75 -9.61 9.25 12.29
CA GLN A 75 -9.49 10.68 12.65
C GLN A 75 -10.19 11.59 11.63
N CYS A 76 -10.19 11.21 10.36
CA CYS A 76 -10.85 11.93 9.27
C CYS A 76 -12.30 11.48 9.04
N ASN A 77 -12.92 10.78 10.00
CA ASN A 77 -14.31 10.28 9.94
C ASN A 77 -14.61 9.33 8.77
N ILE A 78 -13.60 8.61 8.28
CA ILE A 78 -13.74 7.55 7.30
C ILE A 78 -13.74 6.22 8.04
N GLN A 79 -14.82 5.44 7.90
CA GLN A 79 -15.01 4.17 8.61
C GLN A 79 -14.97 2.96 7.68
N LYS A 80 -15.18 3.16 6.38
CA LYS A 80 -15.20 2.09 5.38
C LYS A 80 -13.79 1.50 5.24
N PHE A 81 -13.70 0.17 5.28
CA PHE A 81 -12.47 -0.62 5.14
C PHE A 81 -11.40 -0.43 6.23
N VAL A 82 -11.62 0.37 7.26
CA VAL A 82 -10.62 0.63 8.32
C VAL A 82 -10.14 -0.67 8.97
N ASN A 83 -11.06 -1.53 9.38
CA ASN A 83 -10.74 -2.78 10.05
C ASN A 83 -10.05 -3.77 9.10
N GLU A 84 -10.47 -3.77 7.84
CA GLU A 84 -9.95 -4.68 6.85
C GLU A 84 -8.54 -4.26 6.37
N ILE A 85 -8.30 -2.96 6.20
CA ILE A 85 -6.97 -2.40 5.97
C ILE A 85 -6.07 -2.76 7.16
N ARG A 86 -6.54 -2.57 8.40
CA ARG A 86 -5.78 -2.93 9.60
C ARG A 86 -5.44 -4.42 9.61
N ALA A 87 -6.41 -5.28 9.35
CA ALA A 87 -6.20 -6.74 9.32
C ALA A 87 -5.23 -7.17 8.21
N ILE A 88 -5.25 -6.55 7.03
CA ILE A 88 -4.27 -6.82 5.97
C ILE A 88 -2.89 -6.32 6.40
N ALA A 89 -2.82 -5.12 6.94
CA ALA A 89 -1.57 -4.49 7.38
C ALA A 89 -0.88 -5.31 8.49
N GLU A 90 -1.62 -5.80 9.49
CA GLU A 90 -1.10 -6.67 10.56
C GLU A 90 -0.55 -8.00 10.01
N LYS A 91 -1.23 -8.60 9.03
CA LYS A 91 -0.75 -9.85 8.39
C LYS A 91 0.50 -9.61 7.55
N LEU A 92 0.59 -8.47 6.87
CA LEU A 92 1.79 -8.05 6.15
C LEU A 92 2.93 -7.68 7.09
N GLU A 93 2.69 -6.98 8.19
CA GLU A 93 3.74 -6.60 9.13
C GLU A 93 4.29 -7.83 9.88
N SER A 94 3.41 -8.74 10.29
CA SER A 94 3.80 -9.91 11.10
C SER A 94 4.62 -10.96 10.35
N GLY A 95 4.72 -10.87 9.02
CA GLY A 95 5.39 -11.92 8.25
C GLY A 95 4.58 -13.23 8.20
N GLU A 96 3.27 -13.21 8.49
CA GLU A 96 2.49 -14.43 8.68
C GLU A 96 2.54 -15.30 7.41
N ALA A 97 3.14 -16.48 7.54
CA ALA A 97 3.52 -17.33 6.41
C ALA A 97 2.37 -17.65 5.44
N GLY A 98 1.11 -17.74 5.90
CA GLY A 98 -0.04 -18.02 5.04
C GLY A 98 -0.38 -16.88 4.07
N VAL A 99 -0.44 -15.63 4.56
CA VAL A 99 -0.70 -14.45 3.72
C VAL A 99 0.53 -14.07 2.91
N PHE A 100 1.71 -14.16 3.53
CA PHE A 100 2.96 -13.94 2.84
C PHE A 100 3.18 -14.90 1.69
N GLU A 101 2.93 -16.19 1.89
CA GLU A 101 3.15 -17.18 0.85
C GLU A 101 2.16 -17.03 -0.30
N VAL A 102 0.91 -16.62 -0.04
CA VAL A 102 -0.07 -16.29 -1.09
C VAL A 102 0.36 -15.02 -1.83
N ILE A 103 0.62 -13.92 -1.14
CA ILE A 103 0.98 -12.64 -1.75
C ILE A 103 2.31 -12.77 -2.50
N ILE A 104 3.34 -13.38 -1.91
CA ILE A 104 4.62 -13.58 -2.58
C ILE A 104 4.50 -14.58 -3.71
N LYS A 105 3.79 -15.71 -3.56
CA LYS A 105 3.62 -16.62 -4.72
C LYS A 105 2.88 -15.94 -5.83
N GLU A 106 1.82 -15.19 -5.54
CA GLU A 106 1.09 -14.42 -6.54
C GLU A 106 2.04 -13.40 -7.15
N VAL A 107 2.61 -12.49 -6.37
CA VAL A 107 3.48 -11.43 -6.86
C VAL A 107 4.70 -11.96 -7.64
N ILE A 108 5.34 -13.06 -7.22
CA ILE A 108 6.46 -13.71 -7.93
C ILE A 108 5.98 -14.47 -9.17
N ASN A 109 4.95 -15.33 -9.07
CA ASN A 109 4.44 -16.08 -10.23
C ASN A 109 3.84 -15.14 -11.28
N ILE A 110 3.23 -14.04 -10.84
CA ILE A 110 2.68 -13.00 -11.70
C ILE A 110 3.80 -12.17 -12.33
N PHE A 111 4.94 -11.96 -11.65
CA PHE A 111 6.08 -11.30 -12.29
C PHE A 111 6.64 -12.14 -13.45
N ALA A 112 6.53 -13.47 -13.36
CA ALA A 112 6.82 -14.39 -14.44
C ALA A 112 5.69 -14.47 -15.49
N HIS A 113 4.44 -14.16 -15.11
CA HIS A 113 3.24 -14.26 -15.94
C HIS A 113 2.35 -13.02 -15.76
N HIS A 114 2.61 -11.96 -16.53
CA HIS A 114 1.88 -10.67 -16.58
C HIS A 114 0.38 -10.72 -16.19
N THR A 115 0.05 -10.59 -14.90
CA THR A 115 -1.33 -10.36 -14.43
C THR A 115 -1.44 -9.01 -13.72
N ALA A 116 -2.70 -8.60 -13.47
CA ALA A 116 -3.11 -7.28 -12.97
C ALA A 116 -2.24 -6.83 -11.80
N ILE A 117 -2.24 -7.51 -10.64
CA ILE A 117 -1.59 -7.11 -9.38
C ILE A 117 -0.14 -6.61 -9.55
N THR A 118 0.67 -7.24 -10.42
CA THR A 118 2.05 -6.76 -10.64
C THR A 118 2.15 -5.43 -11.35
N THR A 119 1.14 -5.07 -12.14
CA THR A 119 1.01 -3.77 -12.77
C THR A 119 0.78 -2.72 -11.69
N GLU A 120 -0.18 -2.91 -10.78
CA GLU A 120 -0.40 -1.93 -9.70
C GLU A 120 0.83 -1.82 -8.79
N PHE A 121 1.52 -2.92 -8.45
CA PHE A 121 2.77 -2.81 -7.67
C PHE A 121 3.87 -2.06 -8.42
N LYS A 122 4.07 -2.34 -9.71
CA LYS A 122 5.07 -1.63 -10.54
C LYS A 122 4.73 -0.15 -10.66
N MET A 123 3.46 0.16 -10.87
CA MET A 123 2.97 1.53 -10.95
C MET A 123 3.12 2.23 -9.60
N ALA A 124 2.66 1.65 -8.49
CA ALA A 124 2.82 2.21 -7.15
C ALA A 124 4.28 2.57 -6.83
N ILE A 125 5.22 1.66 -7.14
CA ILE A 125 6.67 1.89 -6.96
C ILE A 125 7.17 3.00 -7.90
N SER A 126 6.78 2.98 -9.16
CA SER A 126 7.18 3.97 -10.17
C SER A 126 6.68 5.37 -9.79
N ASP A 127 5.40 5.48 -9.45
CA ASP A 127 4.73 6.71 -9.08
C ASP A 127 5.35 7.27 -7.81
N TRP A 128 5.62 6.42 -6.81
CA TRP A 128 6.36 6.82 -5.61
C TRP A 128 7.74 7.41 -5.93
N GLN A 129 8.52 6.72 -6.79
CA GLN A 129 9.85 7.18 -7.20
C GLN A 129 9.82 8.49 -7.98
N ASN A 130 8.71 8.79 -8.65
CA ASN A 130 8.48 10.03 -9.38
C ASN A 130 7.84 11.14 -8.51
N ASN A 131 7.61 10.89 -7.22
CA ASN A 131 6.86 11.75 -6.29
C ASN A 131 5.40 11.98 -6.70
N ASP A 132 4.84 11.09 -7.51
CA ASP A 132 3.41 11.06 -7.81
C ASP A 132 2.68 10.26 -6.72
N PHE A 133 2.55 10.90 -5.56
CA PHE A 133 1.97 10.25 -4.38
C PHE A 133 0.49 9.94 -4.54
N LEU A 134 -0.24 10.70 -5.35
CA LEU A 134 -1.65 10.44 -5.63
C LEU A 134 -1.80 9.12 -6.39
N ASP A 135 -1.14 8.99 -7.54
CA ASP A 135 -1.23 7.77 -8.36
C ASP A 135 -0.61 6.57 -7.64
N SER A 136 0.46 6.79 -6.86
CA SER A 136 1.00 5.75 -5.99
C SER A 136 -0.04 5.26 -4.98
N GLY A 137 -0.74 6.18 -4.32
CA GLY A 137 -1.85 5.88 -3.42
C GLY A 137 -2.95 5.09 -4.11
N ILE A 138 -3.38 5.51 -5.31
CA ILE A 138 -4.40 4.81 -6.11
C ILE A 138 -4.00 3.36 -6.36
N ASN A 139 -2.74 3.14 -6.74
CA ASN A 139 -2.27 1.79 -7.03
C ASN A 139 -2.17 0.93 -5.75
N VAL A 140 -1.79 1.49 -4.61
CA VAL A 140 -1.87 0.80 -3.31
C VAL A 140 -3.32 0.48 -2.93
N GLY A 141 -4.25 1.42 -3.12
CA GLY A 141 -5.67 1.20 -2.88
C GLY A 141 -6.24 0.04 -3.72
N LYS A 142 -5.86 -0.03 -5.00
CA LYS A 142 -6.25 -1.15 -5.88
C LYS A 142 -5.68 -2.49 -5.40
N ILE A 143 -4.42 -2.52 -4.97
CA ILE A 143 -3.80 -3.73 -4.39
C ILE A 143 -4.60 -4.19 -3.18
N LEU A 144 -4.91 -3.29 -2.25
CA LEU A 144 -5.74 -3.61 -1.09
C LEU A 144 -7.14 -4.09 -1.51
N GLY A 145 -7.76 -3.43 -2.48
CA GLY A 145 -9.07 -3.82 -3.02
C GLY A 145 -9.09 -5.23 -3.61
N ILE A 146 -7.97 -5.73 -4.14
CA ILE A 146 -7.82 -7.11 -4.59
C ILE A 146 -7.65 -8.06 -3.40
N LEU A 147 -6.85 -7.68 -2.40
CA LEU A 147 -6.62 -8.50 -1.20
C LEU A 147 -7.86 -8.61 -0.28
N LEU A 148 -8.83 -7.71 -0.44
CA LEU A 148 -10.09 -7.69 0.29
C LEU A 148 -11.16 -8.65 -0.28
N GLN A 149 -10.97 -9.19 -1.49
CA GLN A 149 -11.91 -10.10 -2.17
C GLN A 149 -11.63 -11.57 -1.85
#